data_AF-A0A1I3CU48-F1
#
_entry.id   AF-A0A1I3CU48-F1
#
_cell.length_a   1.000
_cell.length_b   1.000
_cell.length_c   1.000
_cell.angle_alpha   90.00
_cell.angle_beta   90.00
_cell.angle_gamma   90.00
#
_symmetry.space_group_name_H-M   'P 1'
#
loop_
_entity.id
_entity.type
_entity.pdbx_description
1 polymer ?
#
loop_
_entity_poly.entity_id
_entity_poly.type
_entity_poly.pdbx_seq_one_letter_code
_entity_poly.pdbx_strand_id
1 'polypeptide(L)'
;MALFEGTLEEFEKFIGPATNKVVTRLGKQLKKTQKSCQNHIIGDKTCGVWKSLDAGHFSHLGNDRKSMIQEILKKYLIKNGLIYHVDLMLFLDEFEKAHSPLNKNLIMLCRQHHINYDLKNRIKDKKITIEQNYNDTEISENDIQEPILISQEILLNNLATRVDKKVVKDKIIFLLAHLNISTENCAFAKYTNKKWQFDIAEKKLDQDYNFIFYNSLNYSFDVGKISRYAIQKIIPKLKSKTYKDRNNEKSFNIIFDGTDYVEIGSDQIFEIIYSGKLDLKII
;
A
#
# COMPACT_ATOMS: atom_id res chain seq x y z
N MET A 1 13.48 15.25 36.10
CA MET A 1 14.00 14.22 35.18
C MET A 1 13.10 13.01 35.29
N ALA A 2 12.67 12.45 34.16
CA ALA A 2 11.85 11.25 34.16
C ALA A 2 12.77 10.06 33.84
N LEU A 3 12.86 9.12 34.77
CA LEU A 3 13.60 7.88 34.62
C LEU A 3 12.63 6.78 34.17
N PHE A 4 13.08 5.94 33.26
CA PHE A 4 12.40 4.68 32.93
C PHE A 4 13.20 3.54 33.52
N GLU A 5 12.52 2.60 34.18
CA GLU A 5 13.07 1.31 34.59
C GLU A 5 12.08 0.21 34.18
N GLY A 6 12.51 -0.72 33.33
CA GLY A 6 11.63 -1.78 32.85
C GLY A 6 12.22 -2.55 31.68
N THR A 7 11.40 -3.42 31.11
CA THR A 7 11.74 -4.25 29.95
C THR A 7 11.66 -3.47 28.64
N LEU A 8 12.19 -4.05 27.56
CA LEU A 8 12.04 -3.49 26.20
C LEU A 8 10.57 -3.37 25.80
N GLU A 9 9.74 -4.37 26.13
CA GLU A 9 8.32 -4.37 25.79
C GLU A 9 7.57 -3.24 26.49
N GLU A 10 7.85 -3.02 27.78
CA GLU A 10 7.31 -1.90 28.53
C GLU A 10 7.80 -0.56 27.97
N PHE A 11 9.06 -0.47 27.56
CA PHE A 11 9.59 0.74 26.91
C PHE A 11 8.85 1.04 25.61
N GLU A 12 8.68 0.04 24.72
CA GLU A 12 7.95 0.19 23.47
C GLU A 12 6.49 0.61 23.71
N LYS A 13 5.86 0.05 24.74
CA LYS A 13 4.47 0.36 25.12
C LYS A 13 4.29 1.77 25.65
N PHE A 14 5.12 2.19 26.60
CA PHE A 14 4.93 3.45 27.33
C PHE A 14 5.69 4.64 26.70
N ILE A 15 6.89 4.40 26.19
CA ILE A 15 7.78 5.45 25.66
C ILE A 15 7.79 5.47 24.12
N GLY A 16 7.51 4.34 23.48
CA GLY A 16 7.38 4.23 22.03
C GLY A 16 6.51 5.32 21.39
N PRO A 17 5.35 5.73 21.95
CA PRO A 17 4.56 6.85 21.43
C PRO A 17 5.31 8.20 21.38
N ALA A 18 6.21 8.46 22.33
CA ALA A 18 7.03 9.69 22.33
C ALA A 18 8.06 9.68 21.19
N THR A 19 8.67 8.52 20.90
CA THR A 19 9.61 8.37 19.78
C THR A 19 8.95 8.63 18.42
N ASN A 20 7.66 8.30 18.26
CA ASN A 20 6.89 8.62 17.05
C ASN A 20 6.78 10.13 16.79
N LYS A 21 6.65 10.93 17.85
CA LYS A 21 6.60 12.39 17.72
C LYS A 21 7.93 12.94 17.22
N VAL A 22 9.06 12.36 17.66
CA VAL A 22 10.40 12.69 17.17
C VAL A 22 10.52 12.35 15.68
N VAL A 23 10.25 11.10 15.29
CA VAL A 23 10.31 10.67 13.88
C VAL A 23 9.40 11.53 12.99
N THR A 24 8.18 11.83 13.43
CA THR A 24 7.25 12.68 12.67
C THR A 24 7.81 14.08 12.46
N ARG A 25 8.43 14.67 13.49
CA ARG A 25 9.08 15.98 13.38
C ARG A 25 10.27 15.94 12.43
N LEU A 26 11.12 14.92 12.53
CA LEU A 26 12.27 14.73 11.65
C LEU A 26 11.85 14.49 10.19
N GLY A 27 10.82 13.68 9.95
CA GLY A 27 10.23 13.49 8.63
C GLY A 27 9.72 14.78 8.01
N LYS A 28 9.11 15.68 8.82
CA LYS A 28 8.73 17.03 8.35
C LYS A 28 9.94 17.88 7.95
N GLN A 29 11.07 17.74 8.62
CA GLN A 29 12.31 18.44 8.23
C GLN A 29 12.86 17.90 6.91
N LEU A 30 12.93 16.56 6.76
CA LEU A 30 13.37 15.93 5.52
C LEU A 30 12.47 16.32 4.34
N LYS A 31 11.15 16.45 4.55
CA LYS A 31 10.21 16.88 3.52
C LYS A 31 10.48 18.29 2.98
N LYS A 32 11.17 19.16 3.72
CA LYS A 32 11.57 20.49 3.25
C LYS A 32 12.65 20.43 2.16
N THR A 33 13.54 19.43 2.26
CA THR A 33 14.66 19.23 1.33
C THR A 33 14.30 18.22 0.25
N GLN A 34 13.69 17.09 0.61
CA GLN A 34 13.16 16.09 -0.31
C GLN A 34 11.69 16.40 -0.65
N LYS A 35 11.50 17.27 -1.65
CA LYS A 35 10.19 17.78 -2.08
C LYS A 35 9.39 16.82 -2.97
N SER A 36 10.00 15.73 -3.42
CA SER A 36 9.34 14.71 -4.22
C SER A 36 9.82 13.30 -3.90
N CYS A 37 9.05 12.31 -4.31
CA CYS A 37 9.43 10.91 -4.28
C CYS A 37 10.53 10.69 -5.33
N GLN A 38 11.79 10.71 -4.91
CA GLN A 38 12.96 10.73 -5.82
C GLN A 38 13.72 9.41 -5.91
N ASN A 39 13.41 8.43 -5.05
CA ASN A 39 14.28 7.27 -4.83
C ASN A 39 13.74 5.95 -5.40
N HIS A 40 12.70 5.99 -6.23
CA HIS A 40 12.28 4.80 -6.95
C HIS A 40 12.18 5.12 -8.44
N ILE A 41 13.04 4.44 -9.20
CA ILE A 41 13.02 4.42 -10.65
C ILE A 41 12.01 3.32 -11.05
N ILE A 42 10.95 3.71 -11.74
CA ILE A 42 10.03 2.78 -12.39
C ILE A 42 10.44 2.78 -13.87
N GLY A 43 11.07 1.69 -14.32
CA GLY A 43 11.69 1.62 -15.65
C GLY A 43 12.85 2.62 -15.79
N ASP A 44 12.67 3.67 -16.60
CA ASP A 44 13.66 4.73 -16.84
C ASP A 44 13.28 6.08 -16.16
N LYS A 45 12.18 6.13 -15.38
CA LYS A 45 11.65 7.37 -14.82
C LYS A 45 11.54 7.33 -13.29
N THR A 46 12.00 8.38 -12.63
CA THR A 46 11.76 8.62 -11.20
C THR A 46 10.32 9.06 -10.94
N CYS A 47 9.68 8.50 -9.91
CA CYS A 47 8.28 8.75 -9.54
C CYS A 47 7.87 10.24 -9.53
N GLY A 48 8.66 11.11 -8.89
CA GLY A 48 8.44 12.55 -8.95
C GLY A 48 7.23 13.10 -8.19
N VAL A 49 6.43 12.26 -7.51
CA VAL A 49 5.26 12.71 -6.72
C VAL A 49 5.69 13.69 -5.63
N TRP A 50 5.11 14.88 -5.65
CA TRP A 50 5.44 16.05 -4.83
C TRP A 50 4.48 16.33 -3.66
N LYS A 51 3.28 15.75 -3.66
CA LYS A 51 2.24 15.98 -2.63
C LYS A 51 1.92 14.67 -1.89
N SER A 52 1.59 14.77 -0.60
CA SER A 52 1.25 13.62 0.26
C SER A 52 2.36 12.57 0.43
N LEU A 53 3.59 13.06 0.68
CA LEU A 53 4.72 12.21 1.04
C LEU A 53 4.67 11.79 2.52
N ASP A 54 4.91 10.50 2.74
CA ASP A 54 5.08 9.83 4.02
C ASP A 54 6.58 9.52 4.22
N ALA A 55 7.03 9.48 5.48
CA ALA A 55 8.40 9.12 5.80
C ALA A 55 8.48 7.62 6.11
N GLY A 56 9.32 6.90 5.37
CA GLY A 56 9.70 5.52 5.67
C GLY A 56 11.10 5.43 6.26
N HIS A 57 11.36 4.43 7.09
CA HIS A 57 12.69 4.13 7.62
C HIS A 57 13.48 3.19 6.70
N PHE A 58 14.81 3.24 6.73
CA PHE A 58 15.63 2.24 6.04
C PHE A 58 15.72 0.91 6.81
N SER A 59 14.60 0.21 6.97
CA SER A 59 14.52 -1.01 7.81
C SER A 59 15.50 -2.11 7.41
N HIS A 60 15.80 -2.28 6.12
CA HIS A 60 16.79 -3.25 5.64
C HIS A 60 18.23 -2.95 6.05
N LEU A 61 18.52 -1.75 6.55
CA LEU A 61 19.82 -1.37 7.12
C LEU A 61 19.82 -1.46 8.65
N GLY A 62 18.75 -1.99 9.27
CA GLY A 62 18.56 -1.94 10.72
C GLY A 62 18.23 -0.53 11.24
N ASN A 63 17.86 0.39 10.34
CA ASN A 63 17.55 1.77 10.68
C ASN A 63 16.06 1.98 10.97
N ASP A 64 15.31 0.93 11.26
CA ASP A 64 13.94 1.07 11.73
C ASP A 64 13.92 1.54 13.19
N ARG A 65 12.79 2.12 13.57
CA ARG A 65 12.57 2.67 14.90
C ARG A 65 12.86 1.66 16.02
N LYS A 66 12.44 0.40 15.88
CA LYS A 66 12.60 -0.60 16.96
C LYS A 66 14.06 -0.99 17.10
N SER A 67 14.75 -1.26 16.00
CA SER A 67 16.18 -1.56 16.00
C SER A 67 16.99 -0.41 16.64
N MET A 68 16.69 0.85 16.28
CA MET A 68 17.35 2.00 16.90
C MET A 68 17.07 2.12 18.41
N ILE A 69 15.82 1.91 18.84
CA ILE A 69 15.46 1.89 20.27
C ILE A 69 16.27 0.81 21.00
N GLN A 70 16.31 -0.40 20.45
CA GLN A 70 17.04 -1.53 21.04
C GLN A 70 18.54 -1.22 21.16
N GLU A 71 19.18 -0.72 20.09
CA GLU A 71 20.60 -0.39 20.09
C GLU A 71 20.96 0.69 21.12
N ILE A 72 20.12 1.72 21.28
CA ILE A 72 20.35 2.76 22.29
C ILE A 72 20.17 2.19 23.69
N LEU A 73 19.11 1.42 23.92
CA LEU A 73 18.79 0.86 25.23
C LEU A 73 19.86 -0.14 25.72
N LYS A 74 20.55 -0.86 24.84
CA LYS A 74 21.65 -1.77 25.21
C LYS A 74 22.71 -1.12 26.12
N LYS A 75 22.95 0.19 25.99
CA LYS A 75 23.91 0.95 26.83
C LYS A 75 23.46 1.13 28.28
N TYR A 76 22.15 0.98 28.52
CA TYR A 76 21.48 1.27 29.77
C TYR A 76 20.94 0.01 30.46
N LEU A 77 21.51 -1.16 30.12
CA LEU A 77 21.08 -2.44 30.63
C LEU A 77 21.64 -2.69 32.03
N ILE A 78 20.78 -2.91 33.00
CA ILE A 78 21.15 -3.07 34.42
C ILE A 78 20.30 -4.21 34.97
N LYS A 79 20.94 -5.31 35.40
CA LYS A 79 20.36 -6.57 35.94
C LYS A 79 20.08 -7.66 34.89
N ASN A 80 20.89 -8.73 34.93
CA ASN A 80 20.73 -10.01 34.22
C ASN A 80 20.34 -9.95 32.73
N GLY A 81 20.56 -8.82 32.07
CA GLY A 81 20.26 -8.63 30.65
C GLY A 81 18.79 -8.38 30.29
N LEU A 82 17.91 -8.10 31.26
CA LEU A 82 16.46 -8.00 31.01
C LEU A 82 15.82 -6.64 31.32
N ILE A 83 16.45 -5.83 32.17
CA ILE A 83 15.91 -4.52 32.60
C ILE A 83 16.82 -3.40 32.11
N TYR A 84 16.20 -2.36 31.56
CA TYR A 84 16.83 -1.12 31.15
C TYR A 84 16.51 -0.04 32.16
N HIS A 85 17.49 0.78 32.54
CA HIS A 85 17.26 1.96 33.35
C HIS A 85 17.96 3.17 32.76
N VAL A 86 17.15 4.13 32.30
CA VAL A 86 17.58 5.22 31.41
C VAL A 86 16.84 6.51 31.74
N ASP A 87 17.56 7.63 31.65
CA ASP A 87 16.96 8.97 31.65
C ASP A 87 16.29 9.23 30.30
N LEU A 88 15.00 9.55 30.31
CA LEU A 88 14.22 9.71 29.10
C LEU A 88 14.66 10.91 28.24
N MET A 89 15.20 11.97 28.84
CA MET A 89 15.73 13.11 28.08
C MET A 89 17.02 12.71 27.35
N LEU A 90 17.92 12.01 28.03
CA LEU A 90 19.13 11.47 27.41
C LEU A 90 18.79 10.49 26.29
N PHE A 91 17.84 9.59 26.52
CA PHE A 91 17.37 8.66 25.49
C PHE A 91 16.84 9.40 24.25
N LEU A 92 15.98 10.39 24.43
CA LEU A 92 15.37 11.11 23.29
C LEU A 92 16.41 11.91 22.50
N ASP A 93 17.41 12.48 23.16
CA ASP A 93 18.54 13.15 22.50
C ASP A 93 19.41 12.17 21.70
N GLU A 94 19.75 11.02 22.28
CA GLU A 94 20.45 9.95 21.55
C GLU A 94 19.64 9.42 20.37
N PHE A 95 18.33 9.24 20.55
CA PHE A 95 17.42 8.77 19.52
C PHE A 95 17.32 9.76 18.35
N GLU A 96 17.26 11.06 18.62
CA GLU A 96 17.30 12.09 17.59
C GLU A 96 18.66 12.12 16.86
N LYS A 97 19.77 12.01 17.59
CA LYS A 97 21.12 11.96 17.01
C LYS A 97 21.32 10.74 16.12
N ALA A 98 20.78 9.57 16.50
CA ALA A 98 20.84 8.35 15.70
C ALA A 98 20.16 8.49 14.34
N HIS A 99 19.17 9.39 14.21
CA HIS A 99 18.53 9.68 12.94
C HIS A 99 19.34 10.64 12.05
N SER A 100 20.45 11.19 12.52
CA SER A 100 21.30 12.09 11.76
C SER A 100 22.41 11.34 11.01
N PRO A 101 22.67 11.64 9.72
CA PRO A 101 21.91 12.54 8.86
C PRO A 101 20.59 11.91 8.37
N LEU A 102 19.52 12.72 8.29
CA LEU A 102 18.15 12.25 8.03
C LEU A 102 18.02 11.40 6.77
N ASN A 103 18.73 11.76 5.70
CA ASN A 103 18.68 11.08 4.40
C ASN A 103 19.31 9.67 4.40
N LYS A 104 20.00 9.27 5.48
CA LYS A 104 20.52 7.90 5.66
C LYS A 104 19.59 6.99 6.46
N ASN A 105 18.61 7.57 7.14
CA ASN A 105 17.73 6.85 8.06
C ASN A 105 16.26 6.91 7.63
N LEU A 106 15.87 7.99 6.96
CA LEU A 106 14.53 8.26 6.50
C LEU A 106 14.51 8.55 4.99
N ILE A 107 13.40 8.19 4.37
CA ILE A 107 13.12 8.43 2.97
C ILE A 107 11.70 8.96 2.83
N MET A 108 11.51 10.01 2.02
CA MET A 108 10.16 10.49 1.70
C MET A 108 9.60 9.72 0.50
N LEU A 109 8.50 9.01 0.69
CA LEU A 109 7.86 8.19 -0.32
C LEU A 109 6.40 8.64 -0.50
N CYS A 110 5.88 8.54 -1.72
CA CYS A 110 4.42 8.56 -1.85
C CYS A 110 3.85 7.30 -1.19
N ARG A 111 2.59 7.36 -0.74
CA ARG A 111 1.94 6.24 -0.05
C ARG A 111 2.11 4.89 -0.75
N GLN A 112 1.96 4.87 -2.08
CA GLN A 112 2.13 3.64 -2.87
C GLN A 112 3.55 3.07 -2.73
N HIS A 113 4.56 3.91 -2.91
CA HIS A 113 5.95 3.50 -2.74
C HIS A 113 6.28 3.14 -1.31
N HIS A 114 5.69 3.82 -0.32
CA HIS A 114 5.89 3.51 1.08
C HIS A 114 5.38 2.10 1.42
N ILE A 115 4.18 1.74 0.95
CA ILE A 115 3.61 0.40 1.12
C ILE A 115 4.49 -0.66 0.45
N ASN A 116 4.86 -0.45 -0.82
CA ASN A 116 5.72 -1.40 -1.55
C ASN A 116 7.08 -1.58 -0.87
N TYR A 117 7.62 -0.49 -0.32
CA TYR A 117 8.87 -0.48 0.40
C TYR A 117 8.78 -1.28 1.70
N ASP A 118 7.72 -1.10 2.48
CA ASP A 118 7.46 -1.86 3.71
C ASP A 118 7.29 -3.36 3.42
N LEU A 119 6.53 -3.71 2.37
CA LEU A 119 6.32 -5.11 1.96
C LEU A 119 7.62 -5.80 1.57
N LYS A 120 8.46 -5.16 0.74
CA LYS A 120 9.77 -5.71 0.34
C LYS A 120 10.69 -5.97 1.52
N ASN A 121 10.67 -5.11 2.53
CA ASN A 121 11.54 -5.26 3.70
C ASN A 121 11.03 -6.34 4.66
N ARG A 122 9.70 -6.46 4.84
CA ARG A 122 9.11 -7.55 5.63
C ARG A 122 9.42 -8.95 5.09
N ILE A 123 9.50 -9.10 3.76
CA ILE A 123 9.83 -10.39 3.12
C ILE A 123 11.30 -10.77 3.34
N LYS A 124 12.22 -9.79 3.39
CA LYS A 124 13.64 -10.04 3.61
C LYS A 124 13.97 -10.53 5.02
N ASP A 125 13.17 -10.15 6.01
CA ASP A 125 13.33 -10.59 7.40
C ASP A 125 12.91 -12.06 7.61
N LYS A 126 12.24 -12.69 6.62
CA LYS A 126 11.82 -14.10 6.61
C LYS A 126 12.64 -14.98 5.64
N LYS A 127 13.97 -14.87 5.64
CA LYS A 127 14.80 -15.94 5.04
C LYS A 127 14.84 -17.15 5.97
N ILE A 128 13.80 -17.98 5.91
CA ILE A 128 13.85 -19.38 6.32
C ILE A 128 14.08 -20.20 5.04
N THR A 129 15.11 -21.03 5.08
CA THR A 129 15.50 -22.01 4.05
C THR A 129 14.30 -22.88 3.70
N ILE A 130 13.85 -22.86 2.44
CA ILE A 130 12.88 -23.84 1.95
C ILE A 130 13.67 -24.96 1.29
N GLU A 131 14.01 -25.98 2.08
CA GLU A 131 14.21 -27.32 1.54
C GLU A 131 12.84 -27.90 1.16
N GLN A 132 12.84 -28.59 0.04
CA GLN A 132 11.68 -29.22 -0.58
C GLN A 132 11.02 -30.22 0.39
N ASN A 133 9.79 -29.95 0.79
CA ASN A 133 8.78 -30.98 1.02
C ASN A 133 7.40 -30.35 0.94
N TYR A 134 6.75 -30.56 -0.21
CA TYR A 134 5.31 -30.41 -0.34
C TYR A 134 4.65 -31.44 0.56
N ASN A 135 4.01 -30.97 1.63
CA ASN A 135 2.87 -31.66 2.20
C ASN A 135 1.74 -30.65 2.31
N ASP A 136 0.62 -31.02 1.68
CA ASP A 136 -0.66 -30.33 1.73
C ASP A 136 -0.99 -29.97 3.17
N THR A 137 -0.95 -28.67 3.46
CA THR A 137 -1.63 -28.10 4.61
C THR A 137 -2.61 -27.09 4.05
N GLU A 138 -3.89 -27.40 4.25
CA GLU A 138 -5.02 -26.54 3.94
C GLU A 138 -4.72 -25.12 4.44
N ILE A 139 -4.69 -24.18 3.50
CA ILE A 139 -4.59 -22.77 3.79
C ILE A 139 -5.87 -22.42 4.55
N SER A 140 -5.75 -22.23 5.87
CA SER A 140 -6.83 -21.78 6.73
C SER A 140 -7.34 -20.43 6.23
N GLU A 141 -8.67 -20.29 6.13
CA GLU A 141 -9.38 -19.06 5.72
C GLU A 141 -9.03 -17.80 6.56
N ASN A 142 -8.23 -17.95 7.62
CA ASN A 142 -7.77 -16.87 8.50
C ASN A 142 -6.46 -16.20 8.09
N ASP A 143 -5.71 -16.73 7.11
CA ASP A 143 -4.41 -16.17 6.68
C ASP A 143 -4.48 -15.22 5.47
N ILE A 144 -5.68 -14.95 4.94
CA ILE A 144 -5.87 -13.81 4.04
C ILE A 144 -5.88 -12.54 4.90
N GLN A 145 -4.72 -11.90 5.05
CA GLN A 145 -4.65 -10.56 5.65
C GLN A 145 -5.63 -9.64 4.93
N GLU A 146 -6.65 -9.18 5.66
CA GLU A 146 -7.57 -8.19 5.15
C GLU A 146 -6.78 -6.94 4.72
N PRO A 147 -7.02 -6.36 3.54
CA PRO A 147 -6.51 -5.04 3.25
C PRO A 147 -7.06 -4.10 4.33
N ILE A 148 -6.17 -3.53 5.15
CA ILE A 148 -6.51 -2.76 6.35
C ILE A 148 -7.65 -1.78 6.04
N LEU A 149 -8.86 -2.19 6.43
CA LEU A 149 -10.02 -1.34 6.54
C LEU A 149 -9.74 -0.39 7.69
N ILE A 150 -9.33 0.82 7.32
CA ILE A 150 -9.92 2.09 7.78
C ILE A 150 -10.62 1.97 9.15
N SER A 151 -10.08 2.64 10.18
CA SER A 151 -10.68 2.71 11.52
C SER A 151 -12.17 3.09 11.47
N GLN A 152 -12.98 2.48 12.34
CA GLN A 152 -14.44 2.72 12.45
C GLN A 152 -14.81 4.22 12.54
N GLU A 153 -13.90 5.08 13.02
CA GLU A 153 -14.06 6.53 13.07
C GLU A 153 -14.14 7.21 11.68
N ILE A 154 -13.44 6.68 10.65
CA ILE A 154 -13.51 7.22 9.28
C ILE A 154 -14.81 6.78 8.60
N LEU A 155 -15.35 5.60 8.97
CA LEU A 155 -16.61 5.10 8.45
C LEU A 155 -17.79 5.97 8.91
N LEU A 156 -17.76 6.44 10.15
CA LEU A 156 -18.79 7.29 10.76
C LEU A 156 -18.76 8.73 10.20
N ASN A 157 -17.58 9.31 9.95
CA ASN A 157 -17.46 10.67 9.41
C ASN A 157 -17.84 10.79 7.92
N ASN A 158 -17.70 9.71 7.12
CA ASN A 158 -18.05 9.70 5.69
C ASN A 158 -19.51 9.34 5.38
N LEU A 159 -20.32 8.98 6.39
CA LEU A 159 -21.76 8.75 6.19
C LEU A 159 -22.53 10.06 5.97
N ALA A 160 -22.00 11.19 6.46
CA ALA A 160 -22.63 12.51 6.34
C ALA A 160 -22.36 13.22 4.99
N THR A 161 -21.41 12.73 4.17
CA THR A 161 -20.90 13.45 2.97
C THR A 161 -20.69 12.53 1.76
N ARG A 162 -21.56 11.54 1.57
CA ARG A 162 -21.45 10.60 0.42
C ARG A 162 -21.58 11.34 -0.92
N VAL A 163 -20.44 11.61 -1.55
CA VAL A 163 -20.38 12.05 -2.95
C VAL A 163 -20.90 10.94 -3.85
N ASP A 164 -21.77 11.31 -4.80
CA ASP A 164 -22.36 10.37 -5.76
C ASP A 164 -21.26 9.59 -6.52
N LYS A 165 -21.41 8.26 -6.58
CA LYS A 165 -20.52 7.37 -7.34
C LYS A 165 -20.36 7.81 -8.79
N LYS A 166 -21.40 8.40 -9.39
CA LYS A 166 -21.33 8.95 -10.75
C LYS A 166 -20.31 10.08 -10.84
N VAL A 167 -20.37 11.05 -9.92
CA VAL A 167 -19.41 12.18 -9.86
C VAL A 167 -17.97 11.70 -9.72
N VAL A 168 -17.74 10.67 -8.90
CA VAL A 168 -16.41 10.05 -8.73
C VAL A 168 -15.93 9.45 -10.06
N LYS A 169 -16.78 8.66 -10.72
CA LYS A 169 -16.44 8.03 -12.01
C LYS A 169 -16.17 9.06 -13.10
N ASP A 170 -17.00 10.10 -13.18
CA ASP A 170 -16.85 11.17 -14.17
C ASP A 170 -15.52 11.93 -13.98
N LYS A 171 -15.12 12.19 -12.73
CA LYS A 171 -13.80 12.78 -12.42
C LYS A 171 -12.63 11.87 -12.78
N ILE A 172 -12.77 10.55 -12.56
CA ILE A 172 -11.75 9.58 -13.00
C ILE A 172 -11.65 9.61 -14.53
N ILE A 173 -12.76 9.51 -15.27
CA ILE A 173 -12.78 9.56 -16.74
C ILE A 173 -12.12 10.85 -17.24
N PHE A 174 -12.48 12.00 -16.67
CA PHE A 174 -11.89 13.28 -17.02
C PHE A 174 -10.37 13.28 -16.86
N LEU A 175 -9.87 12.75 -15.74
CA LEU A 175 -8.44 12.65 -15.48
C LEU A 175 -7.75 11.67 -16.44
N LEU A 176 -8.34 10.52 -16.75
CA LEU A 176 -7.78 9.56 -17.70
C LEU A 176 -7.66 10.16 -19.11
N ALA A 177 -8.64 10.95 -19.54
CA ALA A 177 -8.59 11.67 -20.80
C ALA A 177 -7.38 12.64 -20.85
N HIS A 178 -7.08 13.34 -19.76
CA HIS A 178 -5.90 14.23 -19.68
C HIS A 178 -4.56 13.48 -19.69
N LEU A 179 -4.58 12.20 -19.33
CA LEU A 179 -3.41 11.31 -19.38
C LEU A 179 -3.28 10.57 -20.71
N ASN A 180 -4.12 10.91 -21.71
CA ASN A 180 -4.22 10.19 -22.98
C ASN A 180 -4.49 8.68 -22.83
N ILE A 181 -5.14 8.29 -21.74
CA ILE A 181 -5.60 6.91 -21.53
C ILE A 181 -7.00 6.80 -22.15
N SER A 182 -7.17 5.89 -23.10
CA SER A 182 -8.48 5.68 -23.75
C SER A 182 -9.55 5.31 -22.72
N THR A 183 -10.61 6.12 -22.69
CA THR A 183 -11.80 5.94 -21.84
C THR A 183 -12.94 5.21 -22.56
N GLU A 184 -12.84 5.03 -23.88
CA GLU A 184 -13.82 4.28 -24.68
C GLU A 184 -13.81 2.78 -24.34
N ASN A 185 -12.61 2.27 -24.01
CA ASN A 185 -12.35 0.86 -23.72
C ASN A 185 -11.99 0.67 -22.25
N CYS A 186 -12.79 1.26 -21.37
CA CYS A 186 -12.63 1.09 -19.94
C CYS A 186 -13.88 0.52 -19.27
N ALA A 187 -13.68 -0.17 -18.16
CA ALA A 187 -14.77 -0.56 -17.27
C ALA A 187 -14.41 -0.22 -15.82
N PHE A 188 -15.43 0.09 -15.04
CA PHE A 188 -15.30 0.29 -13.59
C PHE A 188 -15.64 -0.99 -12.86
N ALA A 189 -14.77 -1.39 -11.96
CA ALA A 189 -14.95 -2.57 -11.15
C ALA A 189 -16.16 -2.43 -10.20
N LYS A 190 -16.83 -3.56 -9.95
CA LYS A 190 -17.66 -3.73 -8.75
C LYS A 190 -16.85 -4.51 -7.72
N TYR A 191 -16.60 -3.92 -6.56
CA TYR A 191 -16.00 -4.66 -5.45
C TYR A 191 -17.09 -5.40 -4.67
N THR A 192 -16.98 -6.73 -4.59
CA THR A 192 -17.93 -7.60 -3.88
C THR A 192 -17.24 -8.89 -3.48
N ASN A 193 -17.59 -9.48 -2.33
CA ASN A 193 -17.02 -10.74 -1.85
C ASN A 193 -15.47 -10.77 -1.89
N LYS A 194 -14.84 -9.69 -1.41
CA LYS A 194 -13.38 -9.51 -1.37
C LYS A 194 -12.66 -9.60 -2.74
N LYS A 195 -13.37 -9.37 -3.84
CA LYS A 195 -12.81 -9.35 -5.20
C LYS A 195 -13.38 -8.21 -6.05
N TRP A 196 -12.62 -7.83 -7.06
CA TRP A 196 -13.02 -6.92 -8.11
C TRP A 196 -13.67 -7.69 -9.23
N GLN A 197 -14.90 -7.33 -9.57
CA GLN A 197 -15.66 -7.99 -10.62
C GLN A 197 -15.91 -7.04 -11.78
N PHE A 198 -15.66 -7.54 -12.99
CA PHE A 198 -16.02 -6.87 -14.24
C PHE A 198 -16.85 -7.84 -15.07
N ASP A 199 -17.97 -7.36 -15.58
CA ASP A 199 -18.74 -8.08 -16.59
C ASP A 199 -18.66 -7.24 -17.86
N ILE A 200 -17.97 -7.76 -18.88
CA ILE A 200 -17.62 -7.00 -20.10
C ILE A 200 -18.19 -7.74 -21.30
N ALA A 201 -18.89 -7.01 -22.16
CA ALA A 201 -19.39 -7.56 -23.43
C ALA A 201 -18.22 -8.09 -24.26
N GLU A 202 -18.32 -9.34 -24.71
CA GLU A 202 -17.22 -10.04 -25.40
C GLU A 202 -16.72 -9.29 -26.64
N LYS A 203 -17.61 -8.60 -27.34
CA LYS A 203 -17.26 -7.74 -28.50
C LYS A 203 -16.30 -6.59 -28.18
N LYS A 204 -16.17 -6.17 -26.92
CA LYS A 204 -15.24 -5.10 -26.50
C LYS A 204 -13.85 -5.63 -26.18
N LEU A 205 -13.69 -6.95 -26.12
CA LEU A 205 -12.48 -7.66 -25.72
C LEU A 205 -11.62 -8.07 -26.93
N ASP A 206 -11.88 -7.49 -28.10
CA ASP A 206 -11.13 -7.68 -29.35
C ASP A 206 -9.96 -6.69 -29.52
N GLN A 207 -9.64 -5.95 -28.47
CA GLN A 207 -8.64 -4.89 -28.41
C GLN A 207 -8.07 -4.77 -26.98
N ASP A 208 -7.06 -3.93 -26.80
CA ASP A 208 -6.54 -3.59 -25.47
C ASP A 208 -7.65 -2.98 -24.60
N TYR A 209 -7.67 -3.33 -23.32
CA TYR A 209 -8.74 -2.93 -22.43
C TYR A 209 -8.21 -2.43 -21.08
N ASN A 210 -8.83 -1.37 -20.57
CA ASN A 210 -8.48 -0.72 -19.31
C ASN A 210 -9.50 -1.08 -18.21
N PHE A 211 -8.99 -1.53 -17.07
CA PHE A 211 -9.74 -1.98 -15.91
C PHE A 211 -9.54 -0.96 -14.78
N ILE A 212 -10.61 -0.31 -14.36
CA ILE A 212 -10.56 0.73 -13.32
C ILE A 212 -10.98 0.13 -11.98
N PHE A 213 -10.01 -0.06 -11.10
CA PHE A 213 -10.18 -0.55 -9.74
C PHE A 213 -10.33 0.65 -8.81
N TYR A 214 -11.55 1.04 -8.45
CA TYR A 214 -11.77 2.25 -7.67
C TYR A 214 -12.36 1.94 -6.29
N ASN A 215 -11.81 2.59 -5.26
CA ASN A 215 -12.30 2.49 -3.90
C ASN A 215 -13.13 3.73 -3.55
N SER A 216 -14.42 3.55 -3.30
CA SER A 216 -15.34 4.64 -2.98
C SER A 216 -15.15 5.25 -1.59
N LEU A 217 -14.42 4.60 -0.68
CA LEU A 217 -14.25 5.07 0.70
C LEU A 217 -13.16 6.14 0.82
N ASN A 218 -12.08 5.99 0.06
CA ASN A 218 -10.94 6.90 0.08
C ASN A 218 -10.70 7.59 -1.28
N TYR A 219 -11.55 7.31 -2.26
CA TYR A 219 -11.46 7.83 -3.63
C TYR A 219 -10.13 7.53 -4.33
N SER A 220 -9.44 6.46 -3.92
CA SER A 220 -8.28 5.94 -4.65
C SER A 220 -8.74 5.09 -5.83
N PHE A 221 -7.93 5.05 -6.87
CA PHE A 221 -8.18 4.18 -8.01
C PHE A 221 -6.88 3.79 -8.71
N ASP A 222 -6.89 2.59 -9.27
CA ASP A 222 -5.85 2.07 -10.14
C ASP A 222 -6.44 1.77 -11.52
N VAL A 223 -5.60 1.87 -12.54
CA VAL A 223 -5.93 1.52 -13.92
C VAL A 223 -5.01 0.39 -14.32
N GLY A 224 -5.56 -0.82 -14.38
CA GLY A 224 -4.88 -1.98 -14.95
C GLY A 224 -5.14 -2.06 -16.45
N LYS A 225 -4.11 -2.33 -17.23
CA LYS A 225 -4.20 -2.60 -18.66
C LYS A 225 -3.96 -4.08 -18.90
N ILE A 226 -4.69 -4.63 -19.85
CA ILE A 226 -4.43 -5.94 -20.42
C ILE A 226 -4.45 -5.82 -21.95
N SER A 227 -3.47 -6.44 -22.61
CA SER A 227 -3.38 -6.41 -24.06
C SER A 227 -4.43 -7.32 -24.69
N ARG A 228 -4.85 -7.01 -25.92
CA ARG A 228 -5.72 -7.89 -26.73
C ARG A 228 -5.24 -9.33 -26.73
N TYR A 229 -3.93 -9.52 -26.91
CA TYR A 229 -3.32 -10.86 -26.98
C TYR A 229 -3.50 -11.64 -25.68
N ALA A 230 -3.25 -11.00 -24.53
CA ALA A 230 -3.47 -11.61 -23.22
C ALA A 230 -4.95 -11.91 -22.97
N ILE A 231 -5.84 -10.97 -23.33
CA ILE A 231 -7.29 -11.17 -23.27
C ILE A 231 -7.71 -12.42 -24.06
N GLN A 232 -7.28 -12.54 -25.31
CA GLN A 232 -7.66 -13.68 -26.17
C GLN A 232 -7.20 -15.03 -25.60
N LYS A 233 -6.08 -15.08 -24.87
CA LYS A 233 -5.64 -16.30 -24.18
C LYS A 233 -6.55 -16.71 -23.02
N ILE A 234 -7.13 -15.74 -22.31
CA ILE A 234 -7.90 -16.01 -21.09
C ILE A 234 -9.41 -16.06 -21.33
N ILE A 235 -9.93 -15.44 -22.39
CA ILE A 235 -11.36 -15.48 -22.77
C ILE A 235 -12.00 -16.87 -22.67
N PRO A 236 -11.35 -17.96 -23.14
CA PRO A 236 -11.91 -19.31 -23.03
C PRO A 236 -12.04 -19.81 -21.59
N LYS A 237 -11.20 -19.32 -20.67
CA LYS A 237 -11.19 -19.67 -19.25
C LYS A 237 -12.18 -18.83 -18.43
N LEU A 238 -12.57 -17.67 -18.93
CA LEU A 238 -13.49 -16.76 -18.23
C LEU A 238 -14.93 -17.31 -18.24
N LYS A 239 -15.62 -17.10 -17.12
CA LYS A 239 -17.04 -17.44 -17.00
C LYS A 239 -17.87 -16.57 -17.95
N SER A 240 -18.62 -17.20 -18.84
CA SER A 240 -19.62 -16.53 -19.66
C SER A 240 -20.89 -16.26 -18.86
N LYS A 241 -21.47 -15.08 -19.02
CA LYS A 241 -22.80 -14.75 -18.51
C LYS A 241 -23.69 -14.33 -19.67
N THR A 242 -24.83 -14.98 -19.77
CA THR A 242 -25.89 -14.67 -20.73
C THR A 242 -27.00 -13.97 -19.98
N TYR A 243 -27.34 -12.76 -20.39
CA TYR A 243 -28.52 -12.05 -19.90
C TYR A 243 -29.55 -12.01 -21.02
N LYS A 244 -30.83 -12.17 -20.67
CA LYS A 244 -31.93 -12.22 -21.66
C LYS A 244 -31.94 -11.04 -22.64
N ASP A 245 -31.38 -9.90 -22.21
CA ASP A 245 -31.43 -8.62 -22.94
C ASP A 245 -30.03 -8.06 -23.27
N ARG A 246 -28.95 -8.82 -23.04
CA ARG A 246 -27.57 -8.36 -23.30
C ARG A 246 -26.76 -9.41 -24.06
N ASN A 247 -25.86 -8.92 -24.90
CA ASN A 247 -24.83 -9.74 -25.54
C ASN A 247 -24.06 -10.57 -24.50
N ASN A 248 -23.45 -11.67 -24.94
CA ASN A 248 -22.58 -12.50 -24.08
C ASN A 248 -21.52 -11.62 -23.39
N GLU A 249 -21.50 -11.69 -22.06
CA GLU A 249 -20.51 -11.00 -21.23
C GLU A 249 -19.51 -12.02 -20.68
N LYS A 250 -18.24 -11.62 -20.61
CA LYS A 250 -17.17 -12.35 -19.93
C LYS A 250 -16.95 -11.74 -18.56
N SER A 251 -16.96 -12.59 -17.54
CA SER A 251 -16.82 -12.18 -16.15
C SER A 251 -15.37 -12.34 -15.70
N PHE A 252 -14.72 -11.22 -15.39
CA PHE A 252 -13.41 -11.19 -14.77
C PHE A 252 -13.59 -11.09 -13.26
N ASN A 253 -12.90 -11.97 -12.54
CA ASN A 253 -12.86 -11.97 -11.08
C ASN A 253 -11.43 -11.74 -10.66
N ILE A 254 -11.13 -10.57 -10.11
CA ILE A 254 -9.76 -10.11 -9.93
C ILE A 254 -9.50 -9.86 -8.45
N ILE A 255 -8.36 -10.34 -7.96
CA ILE A 255 -7.84 -10.03 -6.63
C ILE A 255 -6.61 -9.15 -6.75
N PHE A 256 -6.29 -8.45 -5.67
CA PHE A 256 -5.01 -7.76 -5.54
C PHE A 256 -4.14 -8.58 -4.60
N ASP A 257 -3.01 -9.08 -5.08
CA ASP A 257 -2.12 -9.97 -4.30
C ASP A 257 -1.11 -9.21 -3.41
N GLY A 258 -1.17 -7.87 -3.46
CA GLY A 258 -0.23 -6.98 -2.77
C GLY A 258 0.74 -6.28 -3.72
N THR A 259 0.93 -6.82 -4.92
CA THR A 259 1.78 -6.25 -5.99
C THR A 259 0.95 -5.95 -7.22
N ASP A 260 0.17 -6.92 -7.65
CA ASP A 260 -0.50 -6.95 -8.93
C ASP A 260 -1.99 -7.28 -8.79
N TYR A 261 -2.74 -6.87 -9.80
CA TYR A 261 -4.10 -7.36 -9.98
C TYR A 261 -4.04 -8.67 -10.76
N VAL A 262 -4.65 -9.72 -10.23
CA VAL A 262 -4.58 -11.08 -10.78
C VAL A 262 -5.99 -11.63 -11.00
N GLU A 263 -6.26 -12.10 -12.23
CA GLU A 263 -7.51 -12.78 -12.56
C GLU A 263 -7.55 -14.19 -11.96
N ILE A 264 -8.62 -14.49 -11.23
CA ILE A 264 -8.87 -15.77 -10.59
C ILE A 264 -9.25 -16.81 -11.64
N GLY A 265 -8.38 -17.79 -11.84
CA GLY A 265 -8.62 -18.96 -12.70
C GLY A 265 -7.83 -18.92 -14.01
N SER A 266 -7.27 -17.77 -14.38
CA SER A 266 -6.30 -17.66 -15.48
C SER A 266 -4.92 -17.20 -15.05
N ASP A 267 -4.76 -16.72 -13.81
CA ASP A 267 -3.52 -16.13 -13.24
C ASP A 267 -2.98 -14.96 -14.07
N GLN A 268 -3.85 -14.32 -14.85
CA GLN A 268 -3.48 -13.19 -15.68
C GLN A 268 -3.26 -11.95 -14.84
N ILE A 269 -2.04 -11.43 -14.92
CA ILE A 269 -1.63 -10.18 -14.29
C ILE A 269 -2.03 -8.99 -15.17
N PHE A 270 -2.55 -7.94 -14.54
CA PHE A 270 -2.86 -6.67 -15.19
C PHE A 270 -1.73 -5.67 -14.95
N GLU A 271 -1.26 -5.04 -16.01
CA GLU A 271 -0.24 -4.00 -15.93
C GLU A 271 -0.84 -2.73 -15.33
N ILE A 272 -0.39 -2.31 -14.15
CA ILE A 272 -0.86 -1.05 -13.56
C ILE A 272 -0.21 0.12 -14.33
N ILE A 273 -1.00 0.79 -15.18
CA ILE A 273 -0.53 1.92 -15.99
C ILE A 273 -0.74 3.27 -15.30
N TYR A 274 -1.61 3.32 -14.29
CA TYR A 274 -1.84 4.52 -13.50
C TYR A 274 -2.43 4.21 -12.12
N SER A 275 -1.99 4.97 -11.13
CA SER A 275 -2.52 4.95 -9.75
C SER A 275 -2.80 6.37 -9.30
N GLY A 276 -3.97 6.61 -8.71
CA GLY A 276 -4.41 7.94 -8.33
C GLY A 276 -5.33 7.98 -7.12
N LYS A 277 -5.55 9.20 -6.62
CA LYS A 277 -6.55 9.50 -5.59
C LYS A 277 -7.22 10.81 -5.93
N LEU A 278 -8.55 10.84 -5.94
CA LEU A 278 -9.30 12.07 -6.12
C LEU A 278 -9.31 12.87 -4.82
N ASP A 279 -8.95 14.14 -4.92
CA ASP A 279 -9.17 15.12 -3.85
C ASP A 279 -10.56 15.70 -4.02
N LEU A 280 -11.55 15.04 -3.40
CA LEU A 280 -12.89 15.57 -3.30
C LEU A 280 -12.91 16.54 -2.12
N LYS A 281 -12.42 17.77 -2.35
CA LYS A 281 -12.77 18.88 -1.46
C LYS A 281 -14.30 18.96 -1.45
N ILE A 282 -14.87 18.68 -0.29
CA ILE A 282 -16.28 18.91 -0.01
C ILE A 282 -16.48 20.41 -0.23
N ILE A 283 -17.29 20.75 -1.23
CA ILE A 283 -17.84 22.11 -1.38
C ILE A 283 -19.00 22.22 -0.40
#